data_AF-A0A0C3IA57-F1
#
_entry.id   AF-A0A0C3IA57-F1
#
_cell.length_a   1.000
_cell.length_b   1.000
_cell.length_c   1.000
_cell.angle_alpha   90.00
_cell.angle_beta   90.00
_cell.angle_gamma   90.00
#
_symmetry.space_group_name_H-M   'P 1'
#
loop_
_entity.id
_entity.type
_entity.pdbx_description
1 polymer ?
#
loop_
_entity_poly.entity_id
_entity_poly.type
_entity_poly.pdbx_seq_one_letter_code
_entity_poly.pdbx_strand_id
1 'polypeptide(L)'
;MLNNGHHINAKFLLRYLTWLEDCDNVKAQKLLYPDDPQDVPRAVELIKAITRLGQINPTQALYAQLGYPPDVNAIMDFEALSTLGNLLHHLLKLFTNTMLSLTEQVMHLSAFAHLLFALYRAHRCAFMPDQLYYDTQTMVKNTIFCIAKQQWLDASFPFYLPDVGDDAIELLFAFLWMCGGHNSTINYKQAIDHLCVARDVGSIYACNLDLSHGHRHLNFSHSEHIDHINCQMWNGDLTSCNCNLPSAWTHGHAIALGLLTDSTL
;
A
#
# COMPACT_ATOMS: atom_id res chain seq x y z
N MET A 1 -9.20 -16.47 -5.12
CA MET A 1 -9.89 -16.69 -6.40
C MET A 1 -10.39 -15.35 -6.91
N LEU A 2 -10.19 -15.08 -8.19
CA LEU A 2 -10.64 -13.89 -8.92
C LEU A 2 -11.18 -14.36 -10.28
N ASN A 3 -12.22 -13.71 -10.81
CA ASN A 3 -12.84 -13.90 -12.14
C ASN A 3 -12.88 -15.35 -12.66
N ASN A 4 -14.08 -15.96 -12.68
CA ASN A 4 -14.28 -17.33 -13.19
C ASN A 4 -13.47 -18.43 -12.47
N GLY A 5 -13.07 -18.20 -11.21
CA GLY A 5 -12.44 -19.22 -10.35
C GLY A 5 -10.90 -19.33 -10.46
N HIS A 6 -10.23 -18.38 -11.11
CA HIS A 6 -8.76 -18.41 -11.21
C HIS A 6 -8.11 -18.08 -9.86
N HIS A 7 -7.17 -18.94 -9.45
CA HIS A 7 -6.48 -18.83 -8.19
C HIS A 7 -5.09 -18.22 -8.38
N ILE A 8 -4.99 -16.91 -8.23
CA ILE A 8 -3.68 -16.22 -8.18
C ILE A 8 -2.93 -16.69 -6.94
N ASN A 9 -1.80 -17.38 -7.15
CA ASN A 9 -0.86 -17.82 -6.13
C ASN A 9 0.58 -17.51 -6.56
N ALA A 10 1.56 -17.80 -5.71
CA ALA A 10 2.96 -17.54 -6.03
C ALA A 10 3.43 -18.25 -7.31
N LYS A 11 3.00 -19.49 -7.57
CA LYS A 11 3.35 -20.22 -8.80
C LYS A 11 2.77 -19.54 -10.05
N PHE A 12 1.53 -19.07 -9.97
CA PHE A 12 0.87 -18.29 -11.01
C PHE A 12 1.62 -16.99 -11.29
N LEU A 13 1.96 -16.23 -10.24
CA LEU A 13 2.68 -14.96 -10.38
C LEU A 13 4.09 -15.19 -10.94
N LEU A 14 4.80 -16.25 -10.52
CA LEU A 14 6.13 -16.57 -11.02
C LEU A 14 6.14 -16.79 -12.55
N ARG A 15 5.07 -17.41 -13.09
CA ARG A 15 4.91 -17.60 -14.55
C ARG A 15 4.90 -16.27 -15.30
N TYR A 16 4.18 -15.27 -14.78
CA TYR A 16 3.92 -14.03 -15.49
C TYR A 16 4.86 -12.88 -15.13
N LEU A 17 5.45 -12.86 -13.93
CA LEU A 17 6.42 -11.83 -13.53
C LEU A 17 7.59 -11.73 -14.50
N THR A 18 8.01 -12.85 -15.08
CA THR A 18 9.08 -12.90 -16.10
C THR A 18 8.72 -12.25 -17.44
N TRP A 19 7.47 -11.82 -17.63
CA TRP A 19 7.05 -11.07 -18.81
C TRP A 19 7.37 -9.57 -18.70
N LEU A 20 7.77 -9.10 -17.50
CA LEU A 20 8.31 -7.76 -17.32
C LEU A 20 9.79 -7.75 -17.73
N GLU A 21 10.18 -6.79 -18.57
CA GLU A 21 11.56 -6.68 -19.10
C GLU A 21 12.63 -6.57 -18.00
N ASP A 22 12.27 -6.04 -16.83
CA ASP A 22 13.16 -5.82 -15.68
C ASP A 22 13.01 -6.87 -14.56
N CYS A 23 12.35 -8.01 -14.82
CA CYS A 23 12.12 -9.07 -13.84
C CYS A 23 12.52 -10.44 -14.38
N ASP A 24 13.72 -10.91 -13.99
CA ASP A 24 14.14 -12.28 -14.28
C ASP A 24 13.58 -13.28 -13.25
N ASN A 25 13.80 -14.58 -13.49
CA ASN A 25 13.33 -15.64 -12.58
C ASN A 25 13.89 -15.48 -11.14
N VAL A 26 15.12 -14.99 -11.00
CA VAL A 26 15.76 -14.81 -9.69
C VAL A 26 15.09 -13.68 -8.92
N LYS A 27 14.85 -12.54 -9.56
CA LYS A 27 14.14 -11.40 -8.98
C LYS A 27 12.69 -11.76 -8.67
N ALA A 28 12.00 -12.46 -9.58
CA ALA A 28 10.63 -12.92 -9.35
C ALA A 28 10.54 -13.86 -8.13
N GLN A 29 11.49 -14.78 -7.96
CA GLN A 29 11.56 -15.62 -6.75
C GLN A 29 11.80 -14.80 -5.49
N LYS A 30 12.74 -13.85 -5.50
CA LYS A 30 13.02 -12.99 -4.34
C LYS A 30 11.85 -12.10 -3.94
N LEU A 31 11.04 -11.65 -4.91
CA LEU A 31 9.84 -10.87 -4.65
C LEU A 31 8.73 -11.72 -4.00
N LEU A 32 8.56 -12.96 -4.45
CA LEU A 32 7.51 -13.85 -3.95
C LEU A 32 7.88 -14.58 -2.66
N TYR A 33 9.18 -14.79 -2.42
CA TYR A 33 9.73 -15.52 -1.28
C TYR A 33 10.84 -14.69 -0.64
N PRO A 34 10.48 -13.60 0.08
CA PRO A 34 11.45 -12.77 0.76
C PRO A 34 12.07 -13.51 1.94
N ASP A 35 13.34 -13.22 2.25
CA ASP A 35 14.03 -13.75 3.43
C ASP A 35 13.41 -13.23 4.73
N ASP A 36 12.91 -11.98 4.68
CA ASP A 36 12.20 -11.32 5.76
C ASP A 36 10.75 -11.02 5.34
N PRO A 37 9.74 -11.67 5.96
CA PRO A 37 8.33 -11.38 5.71
C PRO A 37 7.90 -9.95 6.05
N GLN A 38 8.71 -9.20 6.81
CA GLN A 38 8.44 -7.82 7.23
C GLN A 38 9.15 -6.77 6.35
N ASP A 39 9.79 -7.17 5.23
CA ASP A 39 10.44 -6.26 4.28
C ASP A 39 9.39 -5.47 3.46
N VAL A 40 8.98 -4.31 3.99
CA VAL A 40 7.98 -3.41 3.38
C VAL A 40 8.43 -2.90 1.99
N PRO A 41 9.67 -2.43 1.77
CA PRO A 41 10.15 -2.04 0.45
C PRO A 41 9.94 -3.13 -0.61
N ARG A 42 10.20 -4.39 -0.24
CA ARG A 42 10.02 -5.53 -1.16
C ARG A 42 8.56 -5.86 -1.42
N ALA A 43 7.70 -5.74 -0.42
CA ALA A 43 6.25 -5.84 -0.61
C ALA A 43 5.74 -4.77 -1.58
N VAL A 44 6.23 -3.54 -1.46
CA VAL A 44 5.92 -2.44 -2.39
C VAL A 44 6.41 -2.76 -3.81
N GLU A 45 7.63 -3.27 -3.98
CA GLU A 45 8.13 -3.69 -5.29
C GLU A 45 7.27 -4.79 -5.93
N LEU A 46 6.84 -5.78 -5.15
CA LEU A 46 5.94 -6.83 -5.64
C LEU A 46 4.59 -6.25 -6.08
N ILE A 47 4.00 -5.35 -5.29
CA ILE A 47 2.73 -4.70 -5.65
C ILE A 47 2.88 -3.87 -6.94
N LYS A 48 3.99 -3.14 -7.11
CA LYS A 48 4.29 -2.41 -8.35
C LYS A 48 4.40 -3.36 -9.53
N ALA A 49 5.07 -4.50 -9.37
CA ALA A 49 5.21 -5.51 -10.41
C ALA A 49 3.84 -6.09 -10.81
N ILE A 50 2.99 -6.46 -9.85
CA ILE A 50 1.63 -6.98 -10.12
C ILE A 50 0.78 -5.92 -10.82
N THR A 51 0.87 -4.66 -10.40
CA THR A 51 0.16 -3.54 -11.04
C THR A 51 0.57 -3.38 -12.50
N ARG A 52 1.87 -3.46 -12.80
CA ARG A 52 2.39 -3.40 -14.18
C ARG A 52 1.97 -4.61 -15.01
N LEU A 53 1.97 -5.81 -14.42
CA LEU A 53 1.45 -7.01 -15.10
C LEU A 53 -0.02 -6.85 -15.49
N GLY A 54 -0.85 -6.29 -14.62
CA GLY A 54 -2.28 -6.05 -14.90
C GLY A 54 -2.55 -5.06 -16.03
N GLN A 55 -1.53 -4.36 -16.53
CA GLN A 55 -1.61 -3.43 -17.66
C GLN A 55 -1.15 -4.05 -18.98
N ILE A 56 -0.55 -5.24 -18.95
CA ILE A 56 -0.11 -5.93 -20.16
C ILE A 56 -1.34 -6.45 -20.91
N ASN A 57 -1.38 -6.20 -22.22
CA ASN A 57 -2.33 -6.84 -23.11
C ASN A 57 -1.73 -8.16 -23.64
N PRO A 58 -2.23 -9.33 -23.23
CA PRO A 58 -1.67 -10.63 -23.65
C PRO A 58 -1.87 -10.92 -25.13
N THR A 59 -2.72 -10.16 -25.84
CA THR A 59 -2.97 -10.31 -27.28
C THR A 59 -1.93 -9.57 -28.14
N GLN A 60 -1.07 -8.75 -27.53
CA GLN A 60 -0.04 -8.01 -28.27
C GLN A 60 1.01 -8.97 -28.84
N ALA A 61 1.52 -8.67 -30.05
CA ALA A 61 2.43 -9.54 -30.81
C ALA A 61 3.74 -9.92 -30.10
N LEU A 62 4.14 -9.19 -29.06
CA LEU A 62 5.30 -9.53 -28.23
C LEU A 62 5.05 -10.77 -27.35
N TYR A 63 3.79 -11.01 -26.99
CA TYR A 63 3.35 -12.06 -26.07
C TYR A 63 2.51 -13.15 -26.77
N ALA A 64 1.96 -12.86 -27.94
CA ALA A 64 1.27 -13.81 -28.80
C ALA A 64 2.25 -14.52 -29.75
N GLN A 65 2.15 -15.84 -29.88
CA GLN A 65 2.90 -16.58 -30.91
C GLN A 65 2.42 -16.13 -32.30
N LEU A 66 3.35 -15.67 -33.15
CA LEU A 66 3.04 -15.18 -34.49
C LEU A 66 2.23 -16.24 -35.29
N GLY A 67 1.00 -15.91 -35.69
CA GLY A 67 0.15 -16.76 -36.51
C GLY A 67 -0.80 -17.71 -35.75
N TYR A 68 -0.85 -17.66 -34.41
CA TYR A 68 -1.81 -18.42 -33.60
C TYR A 68 -2.80 -17.47 -32.89
N PRO A 69 -4.06 -17.89 -32.66
CA PRO A 69 -4.99 -17.12 -31.82
C PRO A 69 -4.41 -16.97 -30.41
N PRO A 70 -4.69 -15.85 -29.71
CA PRO A 70 -4.16 -15.64 -28.37
C PRO A 70 -4.63 -16.74 -27.40
N ASP A 71 -3.73 -17.20 -26.53
CA ASP A 71 -4.03 -18.23 -25.54
C ASP A 71 -5.18 -17.75 -24.64
N VAL A 72 -6.33 -18.40 -24.76
CA VAL A 72 -7.55 -18.06 -24.01
C VAL A 72 -7.30 -18.11 -22.50
N ASN A 73 -6.45 -19.04 -22.04
CA ASN A 73 -6.10 -19.12 -20.62
C ASN A 73 -5.26 -17.91 -20.21
N ALA A 74 -4.34 -17.46 -21.06
CA ALA A 74 -3.57 -16.25 -20.79
C ALA A 74 -4.49 -15.02 -20.76
N ILE A 75 -5.46 -14.91 -21.67
CA ILE A 75 -6.43 -13.81 -21.64
C ILE A 75 -7.17 -13.76 -20.30
N MET A 76 -7.73 -14.90 -19.86
CA MET A 76 -8.45 -14.99 -18.58
C MET A 76 -7.54 -14.72 -17.37
N ASP A 77 -6.31 -15.22 -17.40
CA ASP A 77 -5.29 -14.97 -16.38
C ASP A 77 -4.99 -13.46 -16.26
N PHE A 78 -4.91 -12.76 -17.39
CA PHE A 78 -4.65 -11.32 -17.43
C PHE A 78 -5.88 -10.48 -17.05
N GLU A 79 -7.11 -10.96 -17.24
CA GLU A 79 -8.31 -10.31 -16.68
C GLU A 79 -8.27 -10.35 -15.14
N ALA A 80 -7.91 -11.49 -14.56
CA ALA A 80 -7.75 -11.62 -13.11
C ALA A 80 -6.58 -10.76 -12.57
N LEU A 81 -5.44 -10.74 -13.28
CA LEU A 81 -4.30 -9.89 -12.95
C LEU A 81 -4.62 -8.41 -13.09
N SER A 82 -5.40 -8.01 -14.09
CA SER A 82 -5.82 -6.62 -14.27
C SER A 82 -6.72 -6.18 -13.12
N THR A 83 -7.67 -7.04 -12.73
CA THR A 83 -8.55 -6.80 -11.58
C THR A 83 -7.74 -6.64 -10.29
N LEU A 84 -6.82 -7.56 -9.99
CA LEU A 84 -5.94 -7.46 -8.82
C LEU A 84 -5.01 -6.25 -8.89
N GLY A 85 -4.43 -6.00 -10.06
CA GLY A 85 -3.50 -4.90 -10.31
C GLY A 85 -4.17 -3.55 -10.08
N ASN A 86 -5.40 -3.36 -10.55
CA ASN A 86 -6.17 -2.13 -10.31
C ASN A 86 -6.50 -1.95 -8.82
N LEU A 87 -6.94 -3.00 -8.12
CA LEU A 87 -7.17 -2.94 -6.68
C LEU A 87 -5.91 -2.47 -5.94
N LEU A 88 -4.78 -3.14 -6.19
CA LEU A 88 -3.52 -2.83 -5.52
C LEU A 88 -2.95 -1.47 -5.94
N HIS A 89 -3.17 -1.04 -7.19
CA HIS A 89 -2.79 0.28 -7.67
C HIS A 89 -3.42 1.40 -6.84
N HIS A 90 -4.74 1.30 -6.61
CA HIS A 90 -5.46 2.30 -5.82
C HIS A 90 -4.97 2.36 -4.38
N LEU A 91 -4.60 1.23 -3.77
CA LEU A 91 -3.97 1.23 -2.44
C LEU A 91 -2.57 1.84 -2.46
N LEU A 92 -1.69 1.36 -3.36
CA LEU A 92 -0.29 1.73 -3.35
C LEU A 92 -0.06 3.21 -3.70
N LYS A 93 -0.86 3.77 -4.61
CA LYS A 93 -0.82 5.20 -4.98
C LYS A 93 -0.88 6.12 -3.76
N LEU A 94 -1.67 5.75 -2.75
CA LEU A 94 -1.86 6.52 -1.52
C LEU A 94 -0.59 6.69 -0.69
N PHE A 95 0.35 5.75 -0.79
CA PHE A 95 1.57 5.74 0.02
C PHE A 95 2.82 6.04 -0.78
N THR A 96 2.70 6.20 -2.10
CA THR A 96 3.86 6.33 -2.99
C THR A 96 3.84 7.57 -3.86
N ASN A 97 2.67 8.21 -4.04
CA ASN A 97 2.53 9.40 -4.88
C ASN A 97 2.29 10.65 -4.03
N THR A 98 3.37 11.35 -3.73
CA THR A 98 3.36 12.59 -2.93
C THR A 98 2.70 13.79 -3.63
N MET A 99 2.35 13.67 -4.90
CA MET A 99 1.65 14.71 -5.67
C MET A 99 0.13 14.65 -5.53
N LEU A 100 -0.42 13.59 -4.95
CA LEU A 100 -1.87 13.46 -4.81
C LEU A 100 -2.42 14.51 -3.84
N SER A 101 -3.41 15.27 -4.30
CA SER A 101 -4.28 16.04 -3.41
C SER A 101 -5.07 15.13 -2.46
N LEU A 102 -5.55 15.69 -1.36
CA LEU A 102 -6.39 14.97 -0.42
C LEU A 102 -7.68 14.44 -1.09
N THR A 103 -8.24 15.20 -2.03
CA THR A 103 -9.38 14.78 -2.85
C THR A 103 -9.05 13.52 -3.66
N GLU A 104 -7.92 13.50 -4.36
CA GLU A 104 -7.49 12.34 -5.14
C GLU A 104 -7.17 11.15 -4.24
N GLN A 105 -6.57 11.37 -3.08
CA GLN A 105 -6.36 10.31 -2.08
C GLN A 105 -7.70 9.68 -1.65
N VAL A 106 -8.73 10.49 -1.37
CA VAL A 106 -10.06 9.99 -1.04
C VAL A 106 -10.71 9.25 -2.22
N MET A 107 -10.50 9.71 -3.46
CA MET A 107 -10.95 9.00 -4.66
C MET A 107 -10.29 7.62 -4.78
N HIS A 108 -8.97 7.53 -4.57
CA HIS A 108 -8.23 6.27 -4.59
C HIS A 108 -8.67 5.33 -3.45
N LEU A 109 -8.84 5.84 -2.22
CA LEU A 109 -9.35 5.08 -1.07
C LEU A 109 -10.76 4.53 -1.34
N SER A 110 -11.63 5.37 -1.89
CA SER A 110 -13.00 4.96 -2.23
C SER A 110 -13.00 3.91 -3.34
N ALA A 111 -12.22 4.09 -4.41
CA ALA A 111 -12.12 3.10 -5.48
C ALA A 111 -11.61 1.75 -4.93
N PHE A 112 -10.55 1.78 -4.13
CA PHE A 112 -10.01 0.61 -3.44
C PHE A 112 -11.07 -0.08 -2.57
N ALA A 113 -11.79 0.66 -1.72
CA ALA A 113 -12.77 0.10 -0.81
C ALA A 113 -13.94 -0.59 -1.53
N HIS A 114 -14.43 0.00 -2.63
CA HIS A 114 -15.52 -0.57 -3.42
C HIS A 114 -15.08 -1.78 -4.24
N LEU A 115 -13.89 -1.73 -4.86
CA LEU A 115 -13.29 -2.90 -5.53
C LEU A 115 -13.11 -4.04 -4.53
N LEU A 116 -12.51 -3.75 -3.37
CA LEU A 116 -12.28 -4.74 -2.31
C LEU A 116 -13.59 -5.37 -1.83
N PHE A 117 -14.63 -4.55 -1.62
CA PHE A 117 -15.96 -5.01 -1.24
C PHE A 117 -16.56 -5.94 -2.30
N ALA A 118 -16.49 -5.57 -3.59
CA ALA A 118 -17.05 -6.37 -4.67
C ALA A 118 -16.36 -7.75 -4.75
N LEU A 119 -15.02 -7.77 -4.75
CA LEU A 119 -14.22 -8.99 -4.81
C LEU A 119 -14.42 -9.87 -3.57
N TYR A 120 -14.42 -9.28 -2.38
CA TYR A 120 -14.66 -10.01 -1.15
C TYR A 120 -16.10 -10.55 -1.10
N ARG A 121 -17.09 -9.79 -1.56
CA ARG A 121 -18.47 -10.28 -1.62
C ARG A 121 -18.62 -11.47 -2.56
N ALA A 122 -17.92 -11.45 -3.70
CA ALA A 122 -17.96 -12.51 -4.70
C ALA A 122 -17.21 -13.79 -4.25
N HIS A 123 -16.06 -13.65 -3.59
CA HIS A 123 -15.14 -14.76 -3.34
C HIS A 123 -14.83 -15.06 -1.86
N ARG A 124 -15.19 -14.15 -0.95
CA ARG A 124 -15.04 -14.30 0.51
C ARG A 124 -13.63 -14.73 0.93
N CYS A 125 -13.54 -15.69 1.85
CA CYS A 125 -12.29 -16.22 2.39
C CYS A 125 -11.35 -16.81 1.31
N ALA A 126 -11.87 -17.16 0.13
CA ALA A 126 -11.04 -17.63 -0.99
C ALA A 126 -10.27 -16.49 -1.68
N PHE A 127 -10.66 -15.23 -1.46
CA PHE A 127 -9.93 -14.06 -1.93
C PHE A 127 -8.99 -13.50 -0.86
N MET A 128 -9.49 -13.28 0.36
CA MET A 128 -8.68 -12.85 1.49
C MET A 128 -9.28 -13.29 2.83
N PRO A 129 -8.48 -13.45 3.90
CA PRO A 129 -9.01 -13.73 5.23
C PRO A 129 -9.94 -12.63 5.76
N ASP A 130 -10.98 -13.02 6.52
CA ASP A 130 -11.97 -12.10 7.09
C ASP A 130 -11.34 -10.99 7.92
N GLN A 131 -10.30 -11.33 8.68
CA GLN A 131 -9.55 -10.39 9.51
C GLN A 131 -8.88 -9.31 8.64
N LEU A 132 -8.16 -9.72 7.59
CA LEU A 132 -7.49 -8.77 6.70
C LEU A 132 -8.50 -7.87 5.98
N TYR A 133 -9.66 -8.41 5.57
CA TYR A 133 -10.74 -7.62 4.98
C TYR A 133 -11.27 -6.57 5.97
N TYR A 134 -11.54 -6.99 7.21
CA TYR A 134 -12.04 -6.12 8.27
C TYR A 134 -11.04 -5.00 8.60
N ASP A 135 -9.77 -5.33 8.77
CA ASP A 135 -8.71 -4.38 9.08
C ASP A 135 -8.53 -3.37 7.95
N THR A 136 -8.53 -3.85 6.70
CA THR A 136 -8.40 -3.00 5.51
C THR A 136 -9.57 -2.02 5.35
N GLN A 137 -10.81 -2.49 5.53
CA GLN A 137 -11.98 -1.60 5.49
C GLN A 137 -12.01 -0.64 6.68
N THR A 138 -11.50 -1.08 7.84
CA THR A 138 -11.37 -0.22 9.02
C THR A 138 -10.33 0.87 8.81
N MET A 139 -9.21 0.58 8.14
CA MET A 139 -8.21 1.59 7.73
C MET A 139 -8.88 2.67 6.86
N VAL A 140 -9.59 2.28 5.80
CA VAL A 140 -10.30 3.24 4.93
C VAL A 140 -11.27 4.09 5.74
N LYS A 141 -12.11 3.45 6.55
CA LYS A 141 -13.08 4.15 7.40
C LYS A 141 -12.38 5.13 8.33
N ASN A 142 -11.33 4.70 9.03
CA ASN A 142 -10.62 5.54 10.00
C ASN A 142 -10.06 6.79 9.31
N THR A 143 -9.43 6.63 8.14
CA THR A 143 -8.93 7.76 7.35
C THR A 143 -10.03 8.76 7.01
N ILE A 144 -11.17 8.31 6.47
CA ILE A 144 -12.29 9.22 6.12
C ILE A 144 -12.81 9.97 7.34
N PHE A 145 -12.96 9.28 8.48
CA PHE A 145 -13.41 9.91 9.72
C PHE A 145 -12.37 10.89 10.27
N CYS A 146 -11.07 10.60 10.16
CA CYS A 146 -10.01 11.51 10.58
C CYS A 146 -9.96 12.77 9.71
N ILE A 147 -10.16 12.65 8.39
CA ILE A 147 -10.31 13.83 7.51
C ILE A 147 -11.51 14.67 7.94
N ALA A 148 -12.68 14.04 8.17
CA ALA A 148 -13.87 14.76 8.60
C ALA A 148 -13.68 15.47 9.96
N LYS A 149 -12.97 14.82 10.90
CA LYS A 149 -12.59 15.45 12.18
C LYS A 149 -11.66 16.64 11.97
N GLN A 150 -10.66 16.52 11.10
CA GLN A 150 -9.77 17.63 10.77
C GLN A 150 -10.53 18.80 10.15
N GLN A 151 -11.45 18.54 9.21
CA GLN A 151 -12.33 19.55 8.62
C GLN A 151 -13.19 20.28 9.68
N TRP A 152 -13.60 19.57 10.72
CA TRP A 152 -14.42 20.15 11.79
C TRP A 152 -13.58 20.93 12.82
N LEU A 153 -12.38 20.45 13.16
CA LEU A 153 -11.49 21.07 14.15
C LEU A 153 -10.74 22.28 13.57
N ASP A 154 -10.07 22.08 12.42
CA ASP A 154 -9.38 23.14 11.69
C ASP A 154 -9.24 22.77 10.20
N ALA A 155 -10.19 23.27 9.40
CA ALA A 155 -10.27 22.96 7.98
C ALA A 155 -9.09 23.55 7.16
N SER A 156 -8.34 24.51 7.70
CA SER A 156 -7.26 25.19 6.98
C SER A 156 -5.95 24.40 7.01
N PHE A 157 -5.82 23.43 7.90
CA PHE A 157 -4.60 22.64 8.03
C PHE A 157 -4.56 21.43 7.07
N PRO A 158 -3.35 21.05 6.62
CA PRO A 158 -3.16 19.86 5.82
C PRO A 158 -3.45 18.60 6.63
N PHE A 159 -3.97 17.58 5.95
CA PHE A 159 -4.13 16.23 6.49
C PHE A 159 -3.12 15.30 5.85
N TYR A 160 -2.31 14.61 6.65
CA TYR A 160 -1.34 13.62 6.18
C TYR A 160 -1.85 12.21 6.48
N LEU A 161 -1.95 11.38 5.43
CA LEU A 161 -2.40 10.00 5.57
C LEU A 161 -1.50 9.15 6.52
N PRO A 162 -0.15 9.28 6.49
CA PRO A 162 0.72 8.54 7.40
C PRO A 162 0.45 8.82 8.89
N ASP A 163 -0.08 9.99 9.26
CA ASP A 163 -0.38 10.34 10.65
C ASP A 163 -1.53 9.49 11.24
N VAL A 164 -2.26 8.75 10.40
CA VAL A 164 -3.32 7.81 10.81
C VAL A 164 -2.75 6.42 11.16
N GLY A 165 -1.51 6.15 10.76
CA GLY A 165 -0.80 4.90 11.01
C GLY A 165 -0.18 4.80 12.40
N ASP A 166 0.65 3.78 12.58
CA ASP A 166 1.36 3.46 13.81
C ASP A 166 2.86 3.74 13.75
N ASP A 167 3.39 4.31 12.68
CA ASP A 167 4.81 4.70 12.53
C ASP A 167 5.34 5.48 13.74
N ALA A 168 4.54 6.40 14.29
CA ALA A 168 4.93 7.17 15.48
C ALA A 168 5.10 6.30 16.73
N ILE A 169 4.32 5.22 16.85
CA ILE A 169 4.41 4.22 17.91
C ILE A 169 5.61 3.29 17.65
N GLU A 170 5.84 2.88 16.41
CA GLU A 170 7.00 2.08 16.03
C GLU A 170 8.31 2.81 16.31
N LEU A 171 8.38 4.10 15.97
CA LEU A 171 9.53 4.96 16.27
C LEU A 171 9.73 5.11 17.79
N LEU A 172 8.65 5.22 18.56
CA LEU A 172 8.73 5.22 20.02
C LEU A 172 9.29 3.89 20.56
N PHE A 173 8.88 2.75 19.99
CA PHE A 173 9.46 1.46 20.32
C PHE A 173 10.94 1.38 19.93
N ALA A 174 11.34 1.93 18.79
CA ALA A 174 12.74 1.99 18.40
C ALA A 174 13.58 2.81 19.40
N PHE A 175 13.08 3.96 19.85
CA PHE A 175 13.72 4.73 20.93
C PHE A 175 13.79 3.94 22.24
N LEU A 176 12.72 3.24 22.61
CA LEU A 176 12.68 2.38 23.79
C LEU A 176 13.77 1.30 23.75
N TRP A 177 13.96 0.66 22.60
CA TRP A 177 15.01 -0.35 22.38
C TRP A 177 16.41 0.26 22.44
N MET A 178 16.62 1.44 21.84
CA MET A 178 17.91 2.13 21.91
C MET A 178 18.30 2.50 23.34
N CYS A 179 17.34 2.87 24.19
CA CYS A 179 17.59 3.11 25.61
C CYS A 179 18.04 1.85 26.38
N GLY A 180 17.72 0.65 25.87
CA GLY A 180 18.11 -0.64 26.47
C GLY A 180 19.56 -1.07 26.21
N GLY A 181 20.28 -0.39 25.32
CA GLY A 181 21.67 -0.72 24.98
C GLY A 181 21.84 -2.17 24.49
N HIS A 182 22.73 -2.94 25.13
CA HIS A 182 22.99 -4.35 24.76
C HIS A 182 21.98 -5.35 25.33
N ASN A 183 20.98 -4.92 26.11
CA ASN A 183 19.99 -5.81 26.70
C ASN A 183 18.72 -5.84 25.83
N SER A 184 18.69 -6.74 24.84
CA SER A 184 17.54 -6.93 23.94
C SER A 184 16.30 -7.55 24.63
N THR A 185 16.40 -7.92 25.90
CA THR A 185 15.29 -8.41 26.73
C THR A 185 15.01 -7.42 27.86
N ILE A 186 14.35 -6.31 27.50
CA ILE A 186 13.86 -5.31 28.45
C ILE A 186 12.75 -5.94 29.30
N ASN A 187 12.89 -5.91 30.63
CA ASN A 187 11.80 -6.33 31.51
C ASN A 187 10.73 -5.22 31.66
N TYR A 188 9.52 -5.57 32.09
CA TYR A 188 8.40 -4.62 32.15
C TYR A 188 8.71 -3.33 32.93
N LYS A 189 9.45 -3.42 34.04
CA LYS A 189 9.81 -2.23 34.84
C LYS A 189 10.78 -1.34 34.08
N GLN A 190 11.81 -1.93 33.47
CA GLN A 190 12.76 -1.21 32.63
C GLN A 190 12.08 -0.57 31.42
N ALA A 191 11.08 -1.23 30.83
CA ALA A 191 10.30 -0.67 29.72
C ALA A 191 9.58 0.61 30.14
N ILE A 192 8.92 0.62 31.31
CA ILE A 192 8.27 1.83 31.83
C ILE A 192 9.29 2.94 32.07
N ASP A 193 10.40 2.62 32.74
CA ASP A 193 11.43 3.61 33.08
C ASP A 193 12.06 4.22 31.81
N HIS A 194 12.29 3.40 30.77
CA HIS A 194 12.84 3.85 29.50
C HIS A 194 11.81 4.55 28.60
N LEU A 195 10.52 4.30 28.76
CA LEU A 195 9.48 4.92 27.93
C LEU A 195 9.41 6.43 28.12
N CYS A 196 9.61 6.92 29.35
CA CYS A 196 9.73 8.35 29.61
C CYS A 196 10.92 8.96 28.84
N VAL A 197 12.07 8.30 28.88
CA VAL A 197 13.29 8.75 28.18
C VAL A 197 13.08 8.70 26.66
N ALA A 198 12.48 7.63 26.14
CA ALA A 198 12.17 7.46 24.73
C ALA A 198 11.23 8.57 24.21
N ARG A 199 10.22 8.95 25.00
CA ARG A 199 9.32 10.06 24.70
C ARG A 199 10.07 11.40 24.66
N ASP A 200 10.95 11.65 25.63
CA ASP A 200 11.73 12.89 25.69
C ASP A 200 12.68 12.99 24.48
N VAL A 201 13.36 11.88 24.12
CA VAL A 201 14.20 11.78 22.92
C VAL A 201 13.39 12.04 21.65
N GLY A 202 12.22 11.41 21.50
CA GLY A 202 11.32 11.65 20.37
C GLY A 202 10.86 13.11 20.28
N SER A 203 10.55 13.73 21.42
CA SER A 203 10.16 15.15 21.47
C SER A 203 11.32 16.08 21.09
N ILE A 204 12.55 15.77 21.52
CA ILE A 204 13.74 16.53 21.13
C ILE A 204 13.96 16.44 19.62
N TYR A 205 13.85 15.25 19.02
CA TYR A 205 13.99 15.08 17.58
C TYR A 205 12.87 15.75 16.78
N ALA A 206 11.63 15.72 17.27
CA ALA A 206 10.53 16.44 16.63
C ALA A 206 10.73 17.96 16.62
N CYS A 207 11.32 18.51 17.69
CA CYS A 207 11.65 19.93 17.79
C CYS A 207 12.94 20.33 17.05
N ASN A 208 13.85 19.37 16.82
CA ASN A 208 15.17 19.60 16.21
C ASN A 208 15.39 18.57 15.09
N LEU A 209 14.71 18.79 13.96
CA LEU A 209 14.73 17.89 12.82
C LEU A 209 16.13 17.69 12.23
N ASP A 210 17.03 18.65 12.41
CA ASP A 210 18.45 18.57 12.04
C ASP A 210 19.22 17.52 12.83
N LEU A 211 18.80 17.25 14.08
CA LEU A 211 19.40 16.21 14.94
C LEU A 211 18.83 14.82 14.65
N SER A 212 17.64 14.75 14.06
CA SER A 212 16.99 13.49 13.68
C SER A 212 17.59 12.96 12.38
N HIS A 213 18.76 12.33 12.51
CA HIS A 213 19.25 11.48 11.43
C HIS A 213 18.46 10.19 11.57
N GLY A 214 17.44 9.98 10.72
CA GLY A 214 16.65 8.76 10.70
C GLY A 214 17.52 7.51 10.77
N HIS A 215 16.96 6.37 11.20
CA HIS A 215 17.73 5.15 11.44
C HIS A 215 18.69 4.87 10.27
N ARG A 216 20.01 5.04 10.51
CA ARG A 216 21.05 4.52 9.61
C ARG A 216 21.00 3.00 9.70
N HIS A 217 20.04 2.38 9.01
CA HIS A 217 20.25 1.02 8.56
C HIS A 217 21.45 1.03 7.62
N LEU A 218 22.33 0.04 7.75
CA LEU A 218 23.48 -0.12 6.87
C LEU A 218 22.96 -0.19 5.42
N ASN A 219 23.15 0.91 4.69
CA ASN A 219 22.69 1.16 3.32
C ASN A 219 22.65 -0.10 2.45
N PHE A 220 21.45 -0.52 2.03
CA PHE A 220 21.28 -1.44 0.91
C PHE A 220 20.14 -0.98 -0.02
N SER A 221 20.52 -0.07 -0.92
CA SER A 221 19.92 0.21 -2.23
C SER A 221 18.69 1.14 -2.34
N HIS A 222 18.49 1.64 -3.57
CA HIS A 222 17.70 2.80 -4.00
C HIS A 222 16.18 2.77 -3.73
N SER A 223 15.61 1.69 -3.17
CA SER A 223 14.16 1.55 -2.91
C SER A 223 13.71 1.98 -1.50
N GLU A 224 14.63 2.28 -0.58
CA GLU A 224 14.34 2.71 0.81
C GLU A 224 13.53 4.03 0.90
N HIS A 225 13.53 4.89 -0.12
CA HIS A 225 12.80 6.18 -0.08
C HIS A 225 11.27 6.05 -0.05
N ILE A 226 10.74 4.86 -0.37
CA ILE A 226 9.30 4.65 -0.42
C ILE A 226 8.72 4.33 0.96
N ASP A 227 9.53 3.75 1.86
CA ASP A 227 9.10 3.33 3.20
C ASP A 227 9.15 4.46 4.24
N HIS A 228 9.71 5.61 3.86
CA HIS A 228 9.91 6.76 4.75
C HIS A 228 9.49 8.08 4.08
N ILE A 229 8.28 8.12 3.51
CA ILE A 229 7.72 9.36 2.97
C ILE A 229 7.27 10.26 4.14
N ASN A 230 8.10 11.24 4.46
CA ASN A 230 7.80 12.24 5.49
C ASN A 230 6.72 13.23 5.03
N CYS A 231 6.02 13.87 5.98
CA CYS A 231 5.01 14.90 5.70
C CYS A 231 5.55 16.04 4.80
N GLN A 232 6.84 16.38 4.92
CA GLN A 232 7.50 17.41 4.12
C GLN A 232 7.71 17.04 2.63
N MET A 233 7.63 15.75 2.28
CA MET A 233 7.81 15.28 0.90
C MET A 233 6.52 15.39 0.08
N TRP A 234 5.38 15.66 0.74
CA TRP A 234 4.08 15.83 0.12
C TRP A 234 3.94 17.20 -0.52
N ASN A 235 3.61 17.20 -1.83
CA ASN A 235 3.49 18.40 -2.65
C ASN A 235 2.06 18.61 -3.20
N GLY A 236 1.17 17.62 -3.06
CA GLY A 236 -0.24 17.76 -3.40
C GLY A 236 -0.98 18.73 -2.48
N ASP A 237 -2.16 19.19 -2.91
CA ASP A 237 -3.05 19.98 -2.05
C ASP A 237 -3.67 19.10 -0.96
N LEU A 238 -3.09 19.14 0.24
CA LEU A 238 -3.53 18.36 1.39
C LEU A 238 -4.49 19.12 2.31
N THR A 239 -4.86 20.36 1.98
CA THR A 239 -5.68 21.19 2.85
C THR A 239 -7.08 20.60 3.00
N SER A 240 -7.49 20.38 4.25
CA SER A 240 -8.70 19.61 4.56
C SER A 240 -9.97 20.24 3.99
N CYS A 241 -10.09 21.57 3.97
CA CYS A 241 -11.26 22.28 3.45
C CYS A 241 -11.45 22.14 1.93
N ASN A 242 -10.38 21.86 1.18
CA ASN A 242 -10.44 21.71 -0.28
C ASN A 242 -10.98 20.34 -0.69
N CYS A 243 -11.01 19.37 0.23
CA CYS A 243 -11.52 18.03 -0.02
C CYS A 243 -13.02 17.91 0.25
N ASN A 244 -13.85 17.86 -0.79
CA ASN A 244 -15.25 17.51 -0.65
C ASN A 244 -15.42 15.98 -0.51
N LEU A 245 -15.51 15.49 0.73
CA LEU A 245 -15.59 14.06 1.03
C LEU A 245 -16.71 13.32 0.29
N PRO A 246 -17.98 13.78 0.27
CA PRO A 246 -19.04 13.10 -0.46
C PRO A 246 -18.75 12.98 -1.96
N SER A 247 -18.29 14.07 -2.59
CA SER A 247 -18.01 14.09 -4.02
C SER A 247 -16.84 13.18 -4.35
N ALA A 248 -15.73 13.27 -3.62
CA ALA A 248 -14.56 12.43 -3.81
C ALA A 248 -14.88 10.94 -3.63
N TRP A 249 -15.70 10.62 -2.62
CA TRP A 249 -16.18 9.26 -2.38
C TRP A 249 -17.00 8.72 -3.55
N THR A 250 -17.97 9.51 -4.05
CA THR A 250 -18.79 9.12 -5.21
C THR A 250 -17.95 8.94 -6.49
N HIS A 251 -16.92 9.79 -6.70
CA HIS A 251 -16.02 9.62 -7.85
C HIS A 251 -15.21 8.33 -7.76
N GLY A 252 -14.66 8.01 -6.58
CA GLY A 252 -13.97 6.73 -6.39
C GLY A 252 -14.87 5.52 -6.61
N HIS A 253 -16.14 5.59 -6.17
CA HIS A 253 -17.14 4.57 -6.47
C HIS A 253 -17.38 4.42 -7.98
N ALA A 254 -17.47 5.52 -8.72
CA ALA A 254 -17.65 5.49 -10.18
C ALA A 254 -16.43 4.86 -10.90
N ILE A 255 -15.21 5.14 -10.43
CA ILE A 255 -13.99 4.51 -10.94
C ILE A 255 -14.03 3.00 -10.71
N ALA A 256 -14.35 2.57 -9.49
CA ALA A 256 -14.48 1.15 -9.17
C ALA A 256 -15.54 0.47 -10.05
N LEU A 257 -16.69 1.11 -10.23
CA LEU A 257 -17.75 0.56 -11.07
C LEU A 257 -17.29 0.38 -12.52
N GLY A 258 -16.60 1.36 -13.11
CA GLY A 258 -16.05 1.25 -14.46
C GLY A 258 -15.09 0.07 -14.61
N LEU A 259 -14.18 -0.10 -13.64
CA LEU A 259 -13.24 -1.23 -13.63
C LEU A 259 -13.93 -2.59 -13.49
N LEU A 260 -15.00 -2.66 -12.70
CA LEU A 260 -15.79 -3.88 -12.50
C LEU A 260 -16.73 -4.18 -13.68
N THR A 261 -17.11 -3.18 -14.49
CA THR A 261 -17.87 -3.43 -15.72
C THR A 261 -16.98 -3.90 -16.86
N ASP A 262 -15.72 -3.44 -16.88
CA ASP A 262 -14.72 -3.87 -17.86
C ASP A 262 -14.17 -5.27 -17.53
N SER A 263 -14.12 -5.63 -16.25
CA SER A 263 -13.71 -6.94 -15.77
C SER A 263 -14.94 -7.83 -15.64
N THR A 264 -15.11 -8.86 -16.47
CA THR A 264 -16.25 -9.79 -16.34
C THR A 264 -16.19 -10.55 -15.00
N LEU A 265 -16.91 -10.04 -13.99
CA LEU A 265 -17.10 -10.65 -12.67
C LEU A 265 -18.31 -11.58 -12.63
#